data_AF-A0A485D7J7-F1
#
_entry.id   AF-A0A485D7J7-F1
#
_cell.length_a   1.000
_cell.length_b   1.000
_cell.length_c   1.000
_cell.angle_alpha   90.00
_cell.angle_beta   90.00
_cell.angle_gamma   90.00
#
_symmetry.space_group_name_H-M   'P 1'
#
loop_
_entity.id
_entity.type
_entity.pdbx_description
1 polymer ?
#
loop_
_entity_poly.entity_id
_entity_poly.type
_entity_poly.pdbx_seq_one_letter_code
_entity_poly.pdbx_strand_id
1 'polypeptide(L)'
;MLIANATGCSSIYGGNLPSTPYTTDANGRGPAWANSLFEDNAEFGLGFRLTVDQHRQRVMRLLSTFADKLPAALYDALQATPRRRCGVNR
;
A
#
# COMPACT_ATOMS: atom_id res chain seq x y z
N MET A 1 2.63 -4.41 -0.33
CA MET A 1 2.76 -3.96 -1.73
C MET A 1 1.36 -3.79 -2.29
N LEU A 2 1.09 -2.78 -3.11
CA LEU A 2 -0.20 -2.59 -3.79
C LEU A 2 0.01 -2.87 -5.29
N ILE A 3 -0.84 -3.68 -5.90
CA ILE A 3 -0.81 -4.01 -7.33
C ILE A 3 -2.09 -3.46 -7.97
N ALA A 4 -1.94 -2.42 -8.79
CA ALA A 4 -2.91 -2.05 -9.82
C ALA A 4 -2.54 -2.83 -11.09
N ASN A 5 -3.40 -3.76 -11.51
CA ASN A 5 -3.14 -4.62 -12.67
C ASN A 5 -4.08 -4.25 -13.82
N ALA A 6 -3.51 -3.97 -14.99
CA ALA A 6 -4.29 -3.71 -16.20
C ALA A 6 -5.01 -4.98 -16.65
N THR A 7 -6.13 -4.84 -17.33
CA THR A 7 -6.84 -5.98 -17.91
C THR A 7 -6.01 -6.64 -19.03
N GLY A 8 -5.74 -7.94 -18.91
CA GLY A 8 -4.93 -8.69 -19.87
C GLY A 8 -4.51 -10.04 -19.32
N CYS A 9 -3.51 -10.69 -19.92
CA CYS A 9 -3.06 -12.02 -19.47
C CYS A 9 -2.65 -12.04 -17.99
N SER A 10 -2.04 -10.96 -17.50
CA SER A 10 -1.67 -10.82 -16.08
C SER A 10 -2.87 -10.74 -15.16
N SER A 11 -3.99 -10.14 -15.58
CA SER A 11 -5.19 -10.06 -14.74
C SER A 11 -6.02 -11.33 -14.77
N ILE A 12 -6.05 -12.03 -15.91
CA ILE A 12 -6.69 -13.35 -16.02
C ILE A 12 -5.97 -14.36 -15.13
N TYR A 13 -4.64 -14.42 -15.19
CA TYR A 13 -3.88 -15.28 -14.27
C TYR A 13 -4.00 -14.81 -12.81
N GLY A 14 -4.03 -13.50 -12.58
CA GLY A 14 -4.01 -12.89 -11.24
C GLY A 14 -5.34 -12.89 -10.48
N GLY A 15 -6.48 -13.00 -11.17
CA GLY A 15 -7.80 -12.75 -10.58
C GLY A 15 -8.96 -13.56 -11.17
N ASN A 16 -8.72 -14.68 -11.86
CA ASN A 16 -9.78 -15.57 -12.34
C ASN A 16 -10.37 -16.41 -11.19
N LEU A 17 -11.46 -15.91 -10.60
CA LEU A 17 -12.15 -16.54 -9.48
C LEU A 17 -12.60 -17.97 -9.85
N PRO A 18 -12.50 -18.94 -8.92
CA PRO A 18 -12.18 -18.78 -7.49
C PRO A 18 -10.69 -18.80 -7.14
N SER A 19 -9.78 -18.99 -8.10
CA SER A 19 -8.34 -19.15 -7.84
C SER A 19 -7.58 -17.83 -7.93
N THR A 20 -6.76 -17.52 -6.92
CA THR A 20 -5.84 -16.38 -6.95
C THR A 20 -4.41 -16.85 -6.65
N PRO A 21 -3.39 -16.45 -7.45
CA PRO A 21 -2.02 -16.92 -7.27
C PRO A 21 -1.26 -16.14 -6.18
N TYR A 22 -1.83 -15.04 -5.69
CA TYR A 22 -1.22 -14.20 -4.66
C TYR A 22 -1.43 -14.79 -3.27
N THR A 23 -0.37 -14.86 -2.48
CA THR A 23 -0.40 -15.37 -1.11
C THR A 23 0.24 -14.39 -0.12
N THR A 24 0.10 -14.68 1.17
CA THR A 24 0.70 -13.92 2.26
C THR A 24 2.00 -14.57 2.75
N ASP A 25 2.92 -13.76 3.27
CA ASP A 25 4.05 -14.27 4.04
C ASP A 25 3.59 -14.87 5.40
N ALA A 26 4.53 -15.39 6.19
CA ALA A 26 4.26 -15.93 7.53
C ALA A 26 3.67 -14.91 8.52
N ASN A 27 3.79 -13.61 8.24
CA ASN A 27 3.22 -12.53 9.04
C ASN A 27 1.84 -12.09 8.52
N GLY A 28 1.24 -12.81 7.58
CA GLY A 28 -0.04 -12.47 6.96
C GLY A 28 0.06 -11.27 6.00
N ARG A 29 1.26 -10.85 5.60
CA ARG A 29 1.47 -9.71 4.69
C ARG A 29 1.63 -10.22 3.27
N GLY A 30 0.67 -9.86 2.41
CA GLY A 30 0.69 -10.17 0.99
C GLY A 30 0.55 -8.91 0.12
N PRO A 31 0.65 -9.06 -1.20
CA PRO A 31 0.24 -8.00 -2.12
C PRO A 31 -1.27 -7.81 -2.06
N ALA A 32 -1.73 -6.58 -1.85
CA ALA A 32 -3.11 -6.23 -2.12
C ALA A 32 -3.25 -5.98 -3.63
N TRP A 33 -4.09 -6.76 -4.28
CA TRP A 33 -4.24 -6.76 -5.74
C TRP A 33 -5.64 -6.26 -6.12
N ALA A 34 -5.69 -5.42 -7.15
CA ALA A 34 -6.93 -5.01 -7.78
C ALA A 34 -6.71 -4.80 -9.29
N ASN A 35 -7.76 -5.05 -10.07
CA ASN A 35 -7.82 -4.80 -11.49
C ASN A 35 -8.99 -3.83 -11.73
N SER A 36 -8.71 -2.75 -12.48
CA SER A 36 -9.73 -1.79 -12.90
C SER A 36 -10.10 -2.09 -14.35
N LEU A 37 -9.64 -1.29 -15.31
CA LEU A 37 -9.80 -1.51 -16.74
C LEU A 37 -8.42 -1.68 -17.41
N PHE A 38 -8.43 -1.83 -18.73
CA PHE A 38 -7.19 -1.93 -19.48
C PHE A 38 -6.49 -0.58 -19.58
N GLU A 39 -7.27 0.46 -19.88
CA GLU A 39 -6.84 1.79 -20.26
C GLU A 39 -6.50 2.71 -19.08
N ASP A 40 -6.96 2.40 -17.86
CA ASP A 40 -6.87 3.29 -16.69
C ASP A 40 -5.87 2.82 -15.62
N ASN A 41 -5.03 1.82 -15.92
CA ASN A 41 -4.19 1.18 -14.91
C ASN A 41 -3.19 2.16 -14.26
N ALA A 42 -2.70 3.14 -15.02
CA ALA A 42 -1.76 4.13 -14.52
C ALA A 42 -2.45 5.10 -13.55
N GLU A 43 -3.62 5.60 -13.91
CA GLU A 43 -4.46 6.49 -13.12
C GLU A 43 -4.96 5.78 -11.86
N PHE A 44 -5.34 4.51 -11.98
CA PHE A 44 -5.75 3.66 -10.87
C PHE A 44 -4.61 3.46 -9.86
N GLY A 45 -3.41 3.13 -10.37
CA GLY A 45 -2.19 3.05 -9.55
C GLY A 45 -1.80 4.39 -8.90
N LEU A 46 -2.00 5.51 -9.61
CA LEU A 46 -1.81 6.86 -9.07
C LEU A 46 -2.79 7.14 -7.93
N GLY A 47 -4.06 6.73 -8.06
CA GLY A 47 -5.06 6.84 -7.01
C GLY A 47 -4.65 6.12 -5.71
N PHE A 48 -4.09 4.92 -5.82
CA PHE A 48 -3.50 4.21 -4.68
C PHE A 48 -2.35 4.99 -4.05
N ARG A 49 -1.46 5.54 -4.88
CA ARG A 49 -0.32 6.33 -4.41
C ARG A 49 -0.76 7.56 -3.61
N LEU A 50 -1.71 8.32 -4.15
CA LEU A 50 -2.27 9.50 -3.50
C LEU A 50 -2.96 9.15 -2.18
N THR A 51 -3.70 8.04 -2.14
CA THR A 51 -4.38 7.55 -0.94
C THR A 51 -3.39 7.17 0.16
N VAL A 52 -2.29 6.48 -0.17
CA VAL A 52 -1.22 6.16 0.79
C VAL A 52 -0.59 7.43 1.37
N ASP A 53 -0.34 8.44 0.53
CA ASP A 53 0.22 9.71 0.97
C ASP A 53 -0.78 10.48 1.87
N GLN A 54 -2.06 10.48 1.53
CA GLN A 54 -3.12 11.08 2.35
C GLN A 54 -3.27 10.38 3.72
N HIS A 55 -3.25 9.05 3.75
CA HIS A 55 -3.28 8.30 5.00
C HIS A 55 -2.09 8.64 5.89
N ARG A 56 -0.89 8.78 5.32
CA ARG A 56 0.28 9.20 6.07
C ARG A 56 0.10 10.60 6.67
N GLN A 57 -0.36 11.57 5.88
CA GLN A 57 -0.62 12.92 6.39
C GLN A 57 -1.62 12.91 7.54
N ARG A 58 -2.68 12.10 7.42
CA ARG A 58 -3.67 11.92 8.49
C ARG A 58 -3.05 11.31 9.74
N VAL A 59 -2.21 10.28 9.61
CA VAL A 59 -1.51 9.66 10.74
C VAL A 59 -0.60 10.66 11.43
N MET A 60 0.20 11.43 10.68
CA MET A 60 1.11 12.43 11.27
C MET A 60 0.34 13.52 12.01
N ARG A 61 -0.80 13.95 11.48
CA ARG A 61 -1.68 14.90 12.17
C ARG A 61 -2.21 14.32 13.47
N LEU A 62 -2.70 13.08 13.45
CA LEU A 62 -3.19 12.41 14.66
C LEU A 62 -2.07 12.23 15.69
N LEU A 63 -0.87 11.83 15.26
CA LEU A 63 0.29 11.73 16.16
C LEU A 63 0.59 13.06 16.84
N SER A 64 0.57 14.18 16.10
CA SER A 64 0.77 15.50 16.69
C SER A 64 -0.33 15.89 17.68
N THR A 65 -1.59 15.54 17.39
CA THR A 65 -2.73 15.83 18.28
C THR A 65 -2.68 15.05 19.59
N PHE A 66 -2.09 13.86 19.58
CA PHE A 66 -1.99 12.99 20.75
C PHE A 66 -0.58 12.94 21.36
N ALA A 67 0.31 13.86 20.98
CA ALA A 67 1.70 13.88 21.44
C ALA A 67 1.80 13.87 22.98
N ASP A 68 0.95 14.64 23.66
CA ASP A 68 0.94 14.75 25.13
C ASP A 68 0.50 13.46 25.84
N LYS A 69 -0.15 12.53 25.12
CA LYS A 69 -0.65 11.26 25.66
C LYS A 69 0.23 10.06 25.31
N LEU A 70 1.30 10.26 24.55
CA LEU A 70 2.16 9.20 24.07
C LEU A 70 3.53 9.25 24.78
N PRO A 71 4.10 8.10 25.15
CA PRO A 71 5.49 8.05 25.61
C PRO A 71 6.43 8.60 24.52
N ALA A 72 7.38 9.46 24.89
CA ALA A 72 8.29 10.13 23.97
C ALA A 72 9.02 9.14 23.03
N ALA A 73 9.53 8.03 23.58
CA ALA A 73 10.20 7.00 22.81
C ALA A 73 9.32 6.35 21.72
N LEU A 74 8.01 6.20 21.97
CA LEU A 74 7.07 5.65 21.00
C LEU A 74 6.74 6.69 19.91
N TYR A 75 6.55 7.95 20.31
CA TYR A 75 6.30 9.06 19.39
C TYR A 75 7.46 9.23 18.40
N ASP A 76 8.70 9.20 18.88
CA ASP A 76 9.90 9.32 18.05
C ASP A 76 10.06 8.12 17.10
N ALA A 77 9.82 6.90 17.58
CA ALA A 77 9.87 5.69 16.75
C ALA A 77 8.84 5.72 15.60
N LEU A 78 7.62 6.20 15.87
CA LEU A 78 6.56 6.30 14.86
C LEU A 78 6.86 7.38 13.81
N GLN A 79 7.50 8.48 14.19
CA GLN A 79 7.95 9.50 13.25
C GLN A 79 9.13 9.02 12.38
N ALA A 80 10.09 8.31 12.97
CA ALA A 80 11.31 7.86 12.30
C ALA A 80 11.08 6.73 11.27
N THR A 81 9.88 6.15 11.20
CA THR A 81 9.58 5.01 10.31
C THR A 81 9.86 5.38 8.84
N PRO A 82 10.89 4.80 8.20
CA PRO A 82 11.30 5.20 6.87
C PRO A 82 10.27 4.78 5.82
N ARG A 83 10.11 5.61 4.78
CA ARG A 83 9.44 5.21 3.54
C ARG A 83 10.29 4.11 2.91
N ARG A 84 9.95 2.84 3.16
CA ARG A 84 10.47 1.73 2.34
C ARG A 84 10.03 2.04 0.91
N ARG A 85 10.91 2.68 0.13
CA ARG A 85 10.74 2.75 -1.32
C ARG A 85 10.71 1.28 -1.73
N CYS A 86 9.63 0.87 -2.35
CA CYS A 86 9.63 -0.33 -3.16
C CYS A 86 10.58 0.02 -4.32
N GLY A 87 11.88 -0.18 -4.08
CA GLY A 87 12.90 -0.08 -5.09
C GLY A 87 12.68 -1.23 -6.03
N VAL A 88 12.28 -0.91 -7.27
CA VAL A 88 12.81 -1.66 -8.40
C VAL A 88 14.33 -1.55 -8.25
N ASN A 89 14.97 -2.63 -7.78
CA ASN A 89 16.40 -2.80 -7.94
C ASN A 89 16.67 -2.69 -9.44
N ARG A 90 17.27 -1.57 -9.86
CA ARG A 90 18.18 -1.57 -11.01
C ARG A 90 19.59 -1.70 -10.45
#